data_AF-A0A7Z8QX56-F1
#
_entry.id   AF-A0A7Z8QX56-F1
#
_cell.length_a   1.000
_cell.length_b   1.000
_cell.length_c   1.000
_cell.angle_alpha   90.00
_cell.angle_beta   90.00
_cell.angle_gamma   90.00
#
_symmetry.space_group_name_H-M   'P 1'
#
loop_
_entity.id
_entity.type
_entity.pdbx_description
1 polymer ?
#
loop_
_entity_poly.entity_id
_entity_poly.type
_entity_poly.pdbx_seq_one_letter_code
_entity_poly.pdbx_strand_id
1 'polypeptide(L)' 'WYQQWYAPNNATLVVAGDVQAKEVFKLAEQYFAPIPIQKIPELKPQTEMAQVGTRRMTVKLPAKVPYTEVSQ' A
#
# COMPACT_ATOMS: atom_id res chain seq x y z
N TRP A 1 15.60 -15.62 -2.11
CA TRP A 1 14.31 -15.07 -1.67
C TRP A 1 14.25 -13.56 -1.86
N TYR A 2 14.98 -12.74 -1.08
CA TYR A 2 14.97 -11.26 -1.22
C TYR A 2 15.29 -10.80 -2.65
N GLN A 3 16.45 -11.20 -3.19
CA GLN A 3 16.87 -10.89 -4.57
C GLN A 3 15.93 -11.41 -5.67
N GLN A 4 15.03 -12.33 -5.34
CA GLN A 4 14.13 -12.93 -6.32
C GLN A 4 12.80 -12.17 -6.44
N TRP A 5 12.40 -11.43 -5.39
CA TRP A 5 11.11 -10.75 -5.32
C TRP A 5 11.23 -9.23 -5.20
N TYR A 6 12.35 -8.71 -4.69
CA TYR A 6 12.65 -7.28 -4.60
C TYR A 6 13.21 -6.76 -5.93
N ALA A 7 12.29 -6.46 -6.84
CA ALA A 7 12.59 -5.91 -8.15
C ALA A 7 11.70 -4.68 -8.43
N PRO A 8 12.20 -3.66 -9.16
CA PRO A 8 11.43 -2.44 -9.41
C PRO A 8 10.14 -2.70 -10.19
N ASN A 9 10.11 -3.71 -11.07
CA ASN A 9 8.93 -4.17 -11.79
C ASN A 9 7.93 -4.98 -10.93
N ASN A 10 8.19 -5.15 -9.64
CA ASN A 10 7.31 -5.81 -8.67
C ASN A 10 7.01 -4.91 -7.45
N ALA A 11 7.26 -3.60 -7.55
CA ALA A 11 7.10 -2.64 -6.46
C ALA A 11 6.15 -1.51 -6.84
N THR A 12 5.41 -0.97 -5.87
CA THR A 12 4.56 0.22 -6.04
C THR A 12 4.94 1.25 -4.97
N LEU A 13 5.28 2.47 -5.41
CA LEU A 13 5.56 3.59 -4.52
C LEU A 13 4.26 4.40 -4.30
N VAL A 14 3.85 4.54 -3.05
CA VAL A 14 2.69 5.36 -2.66
C VAL A 14 3.18 6.54 -1.83
N VAL A 15 2.76 7.75 -2.20
CA VAL A 15 3.08 9.00 -1.49
C VAL A 15 1.78 9.70 -1.14
N ALA A 16 1.61 10.08 0.13
CA ALA A 16 0.41 10.74 0.63
C ALA A 16 0.77 11.85 1.62
N GLY A 17 0.04 12.96 1.55
CA GLY A 17 0.26 14.14 2.38
C GLY A 17 0.18 15.42 1.54
N ASP A 18 0.64 16.54 2.12
CA ASP A 18 0.83 17.79 1.40
C ASP A 18 2.15 17.72 0.62
N VAL A 19 2.05 17.32 -0.64
CA VAL A 19 3.21 17.12 -1.51
C VAL A 19 2.99 17.72 -2.89
N GLN A 20 4.07 18.23 -3.46
CA GLN A 20 4.07 18.68 -4.85
C GLN A 20 4.41 17.49 -5.76
N ALA A 21 3.44 17.02 -6.55
CA ALA A 21 3.59 15.85 -7.40
C ALA A 21 4.83 15.91 -8.32
N LYS A 22 5.13 17.07 -8.89
CA LYS A 22 6.30 17.25 -9.79
C LYS A 22 7.63 16.97 -9.09
N GLU A 23 7.76 17.37 -7.83
CA GLU A 23 8.97 17.13 -7.04
C GLU A 23 9.10 15.65 -6.70
N VAL A 24 7.98 15.01 -6.33
CA VAL A 24 7.92 13.57 -6.07
C VAL A 24 8.35 12.77 -7.31
N PHE A 25 7.87 13.13 -8.50
CA PHE A 25 8.29 12.45 -9.73
C PHE A 25 9.78 12.64 -10.01
N LYS A 26 10.31 13.86 -9.85
CA LYS A 26 11.74 14.13 -10.05
C LYS A 26 12.61 13.31 -9.08
N LEU A 27 12.23 13.21 -7.81
CA LEU A 27 12.93 12.38 -6.83
C LEU A 27 12.80 10.89 -7.18
N ALA A 28 11.62 10.45 -7.58
CA ALA A 28 11.40 9.07 -7.96
C ALA A 28 12.28 8.66 -9.16
N GLU A 29 12.40 9.52 -10.18
CA GLU A 29 13.32 9.32 -11.28
C GLU A 29 14.78 9.27 -10.81
N GLN A 30 15.20 10.23 -9.98
CA GLN A 30 16.57 10.29 -9.47
C GLN A 30 16.99 9.02 -8.72
N TYR A 31 16.10 8.46 -7.90
CA TYR A 31 16.44 7.34 -7.02
C TYR A 31 16.12 5.97 -7.61
N PHE A 32 15.04 5.84 -8.39
CA PHE A 32 14.57 4.53 -8.84
C PHE A 32 14.85 4.25 -10.32
N ALA A 33 15.06 5.27 -11.17
CA ALA A 33 15.36 5.04 -12.60
C ALA A 33 16.66 4.26 -12.86
N PRO A 34 17.74 4.39 -12.07
CA PRO A 34 18.96 3.60 -12.29
C PRO A 34 18.82 2.11 -11.97
N ILE A 35 17.73 1.69 -11.31
CA ILE A 35 17.56 0.31 -10.84
C ILE A 35 17.07 -0.55 -12.02
N PRO A 36 17.85 -1.56 -12.46
CA PRO A 36 17.46 -2.38 -13.59
C PRO A 36 16.29 -3.31 -13.25
N ILE A 37 15.50 -3.63 -14.28
CA ILE A 37 14.45 -4.65 -14.20
C ILE A 37 15.05 -6.02 -13.89
N GLN A 38 14.33 -6.84 -13.11
CA GLN A 38 14.76 -8.20 -12.80
C GLN A 38 13.71 -9.22 -13.24
N LYS A 39 14.17 -10.45 -13.52
CA LYS A 39 13.31 -11.57 -13.88
C LYS A 39 12.62 -12.09 -12.62
N ILE A 40 11.33 -11.80 -12.48
CA ILE A 40 10.48 -12.28 -11.38
C ILE A 40 9.68 -13.51 -11.81
N PRO A 41 9.38 -14.46 -10.89
CA PRO A 41 8.47 -15.57 -11.18
C PRO A 41 7.07 -15.06 -11.54
N GLU A 42 6.40 -15.70 -12.48
CA GLU A 42 5.01 -15.36 -12.80
C GLU A 42 4.11 -15.65 -11.59
N LEU A 43 3.43 -14.62 -11.10
CA LEU A 43 2.37 -14.78 -10.12
C LEU A 43 1.15 -15.37 -10.83
N LYS A 44 0.63 -16.49 -10.32
CA LYS A 44 -0.69 -16.97 -10.74
C LYS A 44 -1.69 -15.87 -10.38
N PRO A 45 -2.57 -15.44 -11.31
CA PRO A 45 -3.58 -14.46 -10.99
C PRO A 45 -4.41 -14.98 -9.82
N GLN A 46 -4.39 -14.24 -8.70
CA GLN A 46 -5.34 -14.47 -7.63
C GLN A 46 -6.66 -13.91 -8.13
N THR A 47 -7.53 -14.78 -8.65
CA THR A 47 -8.91 -14.41 -8.90
C THR A 47 -9.50 -14.08 -7.53
N GLU A 48 -9.66 -12.79 -7.22
CA GLU A 48 -10.52 -12.37 -6.13
C GLU A 48 -11.88 -13.03 -6.37
N MET A 49 -12.29 -13.92 -5.46
CA MET A 49 -13.63 -14.47 -5.52
C MET A 49 -14.59 -13.29 -5.57
N ALA A 50 -15.54 -13.30 -6.53
CA ALA A 50 -16.55 -12.25 -6.66
C ALA A 50 -17.08 -11.92 -5.27
N GLN A 51 -16.97 -10.66 -4.84
CA GLN A 51 -17.42 -10.26 -3.52
C GLN A 51 -18.89 -10.62 -3.35
N VAL A 52 -19.18 -11.67 -2.57
CA VAL A 52 -20.55 -12.10 -2.30
C VAL A 52 -21.14 -11.21 -1.22
N GLY A 53 -21.48 -9.97 -1.59
CA GLY A 53 -22.35 -9.08 -0.83
C GLY A 53 -21.79 -8.52 0.50
N THR A 54 -22.47 -7.49 1.00
CA THR A 54 -22.12 -6.74 2.21
C THR A 54 -22.02 -7.66 3.44
N ARG A 55 -20.80 -7.94 3.91
CA ARG A 55 -20.58 -8.66 5.17
C ARG A 55 -20.70 -7.69 6.34
N ARG A 56 -21.91 -7.52 6.90
CA ARG A 56 -22.14 -6.75 8.13
C ARG A 56 -21.67 -7.59 9.32
N MET A 57 -20.47 -7.34 9.83
CA MET A 57 -20.00 -7.93 11.09
C MET A 57 -20.26 -6.93 12.22
N THR A 58 -21.24 -7.22 13.09
CA THR A 58 -21.42 -6.49 14.34
C THR A 58 -20.37 -6.97 15.34
N VAL A 59 -19.26 -6.23 15.45
CA VAL A 59 -18.24 -6.47 16.47
C VAL A 59 -18.75 -5.90 17.80
N LYS A 60 -19.26 -6.75 18.69
CA LYS A 60 -19.44 -6.42 20.12
C LYS A 60 -18.14 -6.75 20.85
N LEU A 61 -17.16 -5.87 20.77
CA LEU A 61 -16.05 -5.83 21.71
C LEU A 61 -16.26 -4.62 22.63
N PRO A 62 -16.08 -4.73 23.96
CA PRO A 62 -16.06 -3.55 24.82
C PRO A 62 -14.84 -2.71 24.41
N ALA A 63 -15.07 -1.66 23.62
CA ALA A 63 -14.02 -0.73 23.22
C ALA A 63 -13.56 0.03 24.47
N LYS A 64 -12.28 -0.14 24.84
CA LYS A 64 -11.63 0.72 25.83
C LYS A 64 -11.18 1.98 25.10
N VAL A 65 -12.07 2.96 24.99
CA VAL A 65 -11.76 4.28 24.45
C VAL A 65 -11.27 5.19 25.59
N PRO A 66 -10.10 5.84 25.49
CA PRO A 66 -9.81 6.97 26.33
C PRO A 66 -10.67 8.14 25.86
N TYR A 67 -11.64 8.53 26.68
CA TYR A 67 -12.46 9.72 26.47
C TYR A 67 -11.65 10.95 26.90
N THR A 68 -11.45 11.90 26.00
CA THR A 68 -11.00 13.25 26.36
C THR A 68 -12.20 14.17 26.18
N GLU A 69 -12.81 14.56 27.29
CA GLU A 69 -13.78 15.65 27.33
C GLU A 69 -13.05 16.97 27.06
N VAL A 70 -13.54 17.74 26.09
CA VAL A 70 -13.28 19.18 26.02
C VAL A 70 -14.57 19.86 26.37
N SER A 71 -14.63 20.39 27.59
CA SER A 71 -15.74 21.20 28.10
C SER A 71 -15.70 22.60 27.51
N GLN A 72 -16.84 23.07 26.99
CA GLN A 72 -17.24 24.48 27.05
C GLN A 72 -18.71 24.55 27.44
#